data_AF-A0A4Y8CU24-F1
#
_entry.id   AF-A0A4Y8CU24-F1
#
_cell.length_a   1.000
_cell.length_b   1.000
_cell.length_c   1.000
_cell.angle_alpha   90.00
_cell.angle_beta   90.00
_cell.angle_gamma   90.00
#
_symmetry.space_group_name_H-M   'P 1'
#
loop_
_entity.id
_entity.type
_entity.pdbx_description
1 polymer ?
#
loop_
_entity_poly.entity_id
_entity_poly.type
_entity_poly.pdbx_seq_one_letter_code
_entity_poly.pdbx_strand_id
1 'polypeptide(L)' 'MCLKTYVKDNLDYEFKEDELLTEALITSGAVSGANSIVERQGNRRLALIGDALIRLELVYTKYLNGATLDSPSGAKAN' A
#
# COMPACT_ATOMS: atom_id res chain seq x y z
N MET A 1 11.01 -20.59 3.94
CA MET A 1 9.73 -19.90 3.68
C MET A 1 10.00 -18.83 2.63
N CYS A 2 9.22 -18.74 1.55
CA CYS A 2 9.43 -17.70 0.53
C CYS A 2 8.71 -16.40 0.92
N LEU A 3 9.21 -15.26 0.43
CA LEU A 3 8.70 -13.93 0.76
C LEU A 3 7.18 -13.80 0.55
N LYS A 4 6.67 -14.40 -0.52
CA LYS A 4 5.26 -14.38 -0.87
C LYS A 4 4.36 -15.05 0.18
N THR A 5 4.76 -16.22 0.68
CA THR A 5 4.02 -16.92 1.74
C THR A 5 4.06 -16.12 3.04
N TYR A 6 5.24 -15.58 3.40
CA TYR A 6 5.36 -14.72 4.58
C TYR A 6 4.40 -13.52 4.52
N VAL A 7 4.29 -12.85 3.36
CA VAL A 7 3.41 -11.69 3.21
C VAL A 7 1.93 -12.06 3.32
N LYS A 8 1.49 -13.18 2.70
CA LYS A 8 0.11 -13.65 2.83
C LYS A 8 -0.27 -13.95 4.28
N ASP A 9 0.61 -14.64 5.00
CA ASP A 9 0.34 -15.06 6.38
C ASP A 9 0.28 -13.88 7.35
N ASN A 10 0.94 -12.75 7.06
CA ASN A 10 0.99 -11.59 7.95
C ASN A 10 -0.05 -10.50 7.65
N LEU A 11 -0.61 -10.46 6.43
CA LEU A 11 -1.54 -9.38 6.04
C LEU A 11 -2.99 -9.65 6.42
N ASP A 12 -3.33 -10.85 6.92
CA ASP A 12 -4.71 -11.30 7.13
C ASP A 12 -5.63 -10.96 5.94
N TYR A 13 -5.06 -11.08 4.74
CA TYR A 13 -5.68 -10.63 3.50
C TYR A 13 -5.51 -11.70 2.42
N GLU A 14 -6.64 -12.17 1.92
CA GLU A 14 -6.68 -13.10 0.80
C GLU A 14 -6.62 -12.32 -0.52
N PHE A 15 -5.47 -12.41 -1.19
CA PHE A 15 -5.28 -11.84 -2.52
C PHE A 15 -6.11 -12.61 -3.56
N LYS A 16 -7.08 -11.93 -4.18
CA LYS A 16 -7.87 -12.48 -5.30
C LYS A 16 -7.01 -12.80 -6.52
N GLU A 17 -6.04 -11.94 -6.80
CA GLU A 17 -5.10 -12.09 -7.92
C GLU A 17 -3.68 -12.24 -7.39
N ASP A 18 -3.21 -13.47 -7.33
CA ASP A 18 -1.88 -13.84 -6.84
C ASP A 18 -0.74 -13.27 -7.70
N GLU A 19 -1.05 -12.90 -8.94
CA GLU A 19 -0.17 -12.22 -9.89
C GLU A 19 0.16 -10.80 -9.44
N LEU A 20 -0.80 -10.06 -8.88
CA LEU A 20 -0.58 -8.70 -8.37
C LEU A 20 0.35 -8.70 -7.15
N LEU A 21 0.19 -9.67 -6.25
CA LEU A 21 1.13 -9.87 -5.15
C LEU A 21 2.53 -10.20 -5.69
N THR A 22 2.61 -11.03 -6.72
CA THR A 22 3.89 -11.40 -7.34
C THR A 22 4.57 -10.18 -7.99
N GLU A 23 3.81 -9.36 -8.73
CA GLU A 23 4.29 -8.10 -9.32
C GLU A 23 4.78 -7.14 -8.24
N ALA A 24 4.01 -6.96 -7.16
CA ALA A 24 4.34 -6.05 -6.06
C ALA A 24 5.67 -6.41 -5.36
N LEU A 25 5.99 -7.71 -5.29
CA LEU A 25 7.22 -8.22 -4.66
C LEU A 25 8.44 -8.17 -5.58
N ILE A 26 8.28 -7.93 -6.88
CA ILE A 26 9.40 -7.82 -7.83
C ILE A 26 9.77 -6.36 -7.99
N THR A 27 10.96 -5.97 -7.56
CA THR A 27 11.45 -4.59 -7.75
C THR A 27 11.57 -4.26 -9.24
N SER A 28 11.11 -3.08 -9.65
CA SER A 28 11.33 -2.58 -11.01
C SER A 28 12.81 -2.53 -11.35
N GLY A 29 13.18 -2.94 -12.57
CA GLY A 29 14.58 -3.05 -12.99
C GLY A 29 15.30 -4.30 -12.47
N ALA A 30 14.60 -5.20 -11.76
CA ALA A 30 15.15 -6.52 -11.45
C ALA A 30 15.40 -7.30 -12.75
N VAL A 31 16.65 -7.68 -12.98
CA VAL A 31 17.06 -8.48 -14.13
C VAL A 31 16.67 -9.94 -13.91
N SER A 32 15.96 -10.53 -14.87
CA SER A 32 15.45 -11.90 -14.74
C SER A 32 16.55 -12.92 -15.04
N GLY A 33 17.45 -13.17 -14.08
CA GLY A 33 18.55 -14.14 -14.21
C GLY A 33 19.77 -13.60 -14.97
N ALA A 34 20.89 -14.32 -14.89
CA ALA A 34 22.23 -13.85 -15.27
C ALA A 34 22.38 -13.40 -16.75
N ASN A 35 21.46 -13.77 -17.64
CA ASN A 35 21.56 -13.54 -19.09
C ASN A 35 20.32 -12.84 -19.70
N SER A 36 19.43 -12.26 -18.90
CA SER A 36 18.22 -11.59 -19.42
C SER A 36 18.50 -10.11 -19.72
N ILE A 37 18.28 -9.70 -20.97
CA ILE A 37 18.33 -8.29 -21.41
C ILE A 37 16.98 -7.59 -21.19
N VAL A 38 15.92 -8.35 -20.86
CA VAL A 38 14.57 -7.80 -20.66
C VAL A 38 14.41 -7.34 -19.21
N GLU A 39 14.35 -6.03 -18.99
CA GLU A 39 13.96 -5.45 -17.71
C GLU A 39 12.48 -5.76 -17.45
N ARG A 40 12.18 -6.36 -16.30
CA ARG A 40 10.79 -6.45 -15.86
C ARG A 40 10.32 -5.08 -15.39
N GLN A 41 9.14 -4.67 -15.84
CA GLN A 41 8.48 -3.46 -15.37
C GLN A 41 8.34 -3.48 -13.83
N GLY A 42 8.19 -4.68 -13.24
CA GLY A 42 8.16 -4.93 -11.81
C GLY A 42 7.05 -4.13 -11.11
N ASN A 43 7.24 -3.87 -9.83
CA ASN A 43 6.26 -3.20 -8.98
C ASN A 43 6.07 -1.70 -9.27
N ARG A 44 6.68 -1.12 -10.31
CA ARG A 44 6.69 0.35 -10.52
C ARG A 44 5.29 0.94 -10.60
N ARG A 45 4.39 0.31 -11.34
CA ARG A 45 3.00 0.77 -11.49
C ARG A 45 2.24 0.66 -10.16
N LEU A 46 2.37 -0.48 -9.49
CA LEU A 46 1.73 -0.72 -8.19
C LEU A 46 2.27 0.21 -7.10
N ALA A 47 3.57 0.52 -7.11
CA ALA A 47 4.19 1.45 -6.17
C ALA A 47 3.67 2.88 -6.35
N LEU A 48 3.47 3.34 -7.59
CA LEU A 48 2.89 4.64 -7.87
C LEU A 48 1.44 4.72 -7.38
N ILE A 49 0.63 3.70 -7.66
CA ILE A 49 -0.77 3.63 -7.20
C ILE A 49 -0.81 3.57 -5.66
N GLY A 50 0.06 2.75 -5.06
CA GLY A 50 0.18 2.59 -3.61
C GLY A 50 0.55 3.89 -2.91
N ASP A 51 1.51 4.66 -3.43
CA ASP A 51 1.88 5.97 -2.87
C ASP A 51 0.69 6.94 -2.87
N ALA A 52 -0.08 7.01 -3.96
CA ALA A 52 -1.26 7.86 -4.04
C ALA A 52 -2.34 7.45 -3.02
N LEU A 53 -2.62 6.15 -2.89
CA LEU A 53 -3.61 5.62 -1.94
C LEU A 53 -3.19 5.86 -0.48
N ILE A 54 -1.92 5.60 -0.15
CA ILE A 54 -1.38 5.83 1.19
C ILE A 54 -1.45 7.33 1.54
N ARG A 55 -1.08 8.22 0.62
CA ARG A 55 -1.18 9.68 0.85
C ARG A 55 -2.61 10.13 1.07
N LEU A 56 -3.56 9.61 0.29
CA LEU A 56 -4.97 9.92 0.44
C LEU A 56 -5.48 9.50 1.83
N GLU A 57 -5.19 8.26 2.25
CA GLU A 57 -5.59 7.75 3.56
C GLU A 57 -5.00 8.61 4.69
N LEU A 58 -3.70 8.92 4.64
CA LEU A 58 -3.05 9.77 5.64
C LEU A 58 -3.69 11.16 5.76
N VAL A 59 -4.08 11.77 4.64
CA VAL A 59 -4.79 13.06 4.65
C VAL A 59 -6.19 12.90 5.23
N TYR A 60 -6.92 11.86 4.84
CA TYR A 60 -8.27 11.57 5.34
C TYR A 60 -8.27 11.33 6.85
N THR A 61 -7.38 10.48 7.37
CA THR A 61 -7.25 10.23 8.81
C THR A 61 -6.92 11.51 9.57
N LYS A 62 -5.97 12.33 9.06
CA LYS A 62 -5.61 13.62 9.69
C LYS A 62 -6.79 14.60 9.68
N TYR A 63 -7.53 14.66 8.59
CA TYR A 63 -8.73 15.50 8.49
C TYR A 63 -9.78 15.08 9.53
N LEU A 64 -10.09 13.78 9.64
CA LEU A 64 -11.02 13.28 10.64
C LEU A 64 -10.55 13.58 12.07
N ASN A 65 -9.28 13.35 12.36
CA ASN A 65 -8.71 13.63 13.68
C ASN A 65 -8.77 15.13 14.02
N GLY A 66 -8.50 16.01 13.06
CA GLY A 66 -8.64 17.46 13.23
C GLY A 66 -10.09 17.90 13.41
N ALA A 67 -11.01 17.39 12.59
CA ALA A 67 -12.44 17.70 12.67
C ALA A 67 -13.08 17.25 13.99
N THR A 68 -12.53 16.21 14.62
CA THR A 68 -13.00 15.74 15.93
C THR A 68 -12.63 16.73 17.06
N LEU A 69 -11.53 17.47 16.91
CA LEU A 69 -11.08 18.45 17.90
C LEU A 69 -11.80 19.80 17.80
N ASP A 70 -12.34 20.13 16.61
CA ASP A 70 -13.07 21.38 16.35
C ASP A 70 -14.59 21.27 16.62
N SER A 71 -15.08 20.11 17.09
CA SER A 71 -16.43 20.02 17.62
C SER A 71 -16.53 20.87 18.90
N PRO A 72 -17.34 21.94 18.92
CA PRO A 72 -17.39 22.86 20.06
C PRO A 72 -18.03 22.16 21.26
N SER A 73 -17.20 21.53 22.07
CA SER A 73 -17.54 21.10 23.44
C SER A 73 -17.59 22.35 24.33
N GLY A 74 -18.59 23.20 24.09
CA GLY A 74 -18.76 24.48 24.77
C GLY A 74 -20.19 24.94 24.97
N ALA A 75 -21.20 24.18 24.52
CA ALA A 75 -22.59 24.49 24.87
C ALA A 75 -22.89 23.98 26.29
N LYS A 76 -22.43 24.71 27.31
CA LYS A 76 -23.07 24.68 28.62
C LYS A 76 -24.46 25.31 28.45
N ALA A 77 -25.50 24.48 28.41
CA ALA A 77 -26.86 24.93 28.64
C ALA A 77 -26.98 25.29 30.13
N ASN A 78 -27.17 26.59 30.39
CA ASN A 78 -27.76 27.08 31.64
C ASN A 78 -29.27 26.89 31.59
#